data_AF-A0A6B2G3G7-F1
#
_entry.id   AF-A0A6B2G3G7-F1
#
_cell.length_a   1.000
_cell.length_b   1.000
_cell.length_c   1.000
_cell.angle_alpha   90.00
_cell.angle_beta   90.00
_cell.angle_gamma   90.00
#
_symmetry.space_group_name_H-M   'P 1'
#
loop_
_entity.id
_entity.type
_entity.pdbx_description
1 polymer ?
#
loop_
_entity_poly.entity_id
_entity_poly.type
_entity_poly.pdbx_seq_one_letter_code
_entity_poly.pdbx_strand_id
1 'polypeptide(L)'
;FFNHYRLQCFVRKKHTGESILKYCVEKFDILTPQYYGLRYQVASDNNRWRWLNMDKSLILQVKENDMKLLFSVRFFDPQPNQMEDTFARHYIYLQCLYMIMIKSYKLPPELQIVLYPYILQINYGNYSDVLLEKLKQEFPDPRQAERVIRQYKLLKGQSVEQSELFALIIFSKHPL
;
A
#
# COMPACT_ATOMS: atom_id res chain seq x y z
N PHE A 1 -3.12 -2.72 7.76
CA PHE A 1 -2.66 -4.04 8.21
C PHE A 1 -1.72 -3.94 9.42
N PHE A 2 -0.43 -3.58 9.27
CA PHE A 2 0.49 -3.51 10.45
C PHE A 2 0.22 -2.36 11.43
N ASN A 3 -0.56 -1.34 11.07
CA ASN A 3 -0.83 -0.20 11.96
C ASN A 3 -1.55 -0.59 13.28
N HIS A 4 -2.16 -1.78 13.33
CA HIS A 4 -2.78 -2.33 14.55
C HIS A 4 -1.84 -3.21 15.36
N TYR A 5 -0.67 -3.55 14.83
CA TYR A 5 0.35 -4.36 15.50
C TYR A 5 1.51 -3.48 15.95
N ARG A 6 1.96 -3.67 17.19
CA ARG A 6 3.12 -2.97 17.74
C ARG A 6 4.12 -3.99 18.26
N LEU A 7 5.36 -3.89 17.78
CA LEU A 7 6.49 -4.62 18.33
C LEU A 7 7.31 -3.66 19.19
N GLN A 8 7.77 -4.14 20.34
CA GLN A 8 8.70 -3.44 21.21
C GLN A 8 9.97 -4.27 21.33
N CYS A 9 11.13 -3.61 21.30
CA CYS A 9 12.42 -4.25 21.50
C CYS A 9 13.45 -3.27 22.05
N PHE A 10 14.49 -3.79 22.71
CA PHE A 10 15.62 -2.99 23.16
C PHE A 10 16.67 -2.85 22.06
N VAL A 11 17.04 -1.60 21.75
CA VAL A 11 18.05 -1.29 20.73
C VAL A 11 19.41 -1.08 21.40
N ARG A 12 20.45 -1.72 20.87
CA ARG A 12 21.86 -1.52 21.27
C ARG A 12 22.61 -0.82 20.14
N LYS A 13 23.77 -0.23 20.44
CA LYS A 13 24.60 0.51 19.45
C LYS A 13 24.92 -0.30 18.18
N LYS A 14 25.04 -1.63 18.31
CA LYS A 14 25.33 -2.56 17.21
C LYS A 14 24.14 -2.84 16.28
N HIS A 15 22.91 -2.53 16.69
CA HIS A 15 21.73 -2.82 15.88
C HIS A 15 21.62 -1.80 14.73
N THR A 16 21.58 -2.32 13.52
CA THR A 16 21.40 -1.58 12.26
C THR A 16 19.94 -1.58 11.84
N GLY A 17 19.58 -0.78 10.83
CA GLY A 17 18.26 -0.81 10.22
C GLY A 17 17.86 -2.22 9.74
N GLU A 18 18.81 -2.94 9.13
CA GLU A 18 18.63 -4.33 8.68
C GLU A 18 18.30 -5.27 9.86
N SER A 19 19.02 -5.17 10.97
CA SER A 19 18.79 -6.04 12.13
C SER A 19 17.38 -5.88 12.72
N ILE A 20 16.85 -4.66 12.71
CA ILE A 20 15.48 -4.38 13.16
C ILE A 20 14.46 -4.86 12.13
N LEU A 21 14.74 -4.68 10.84
CA LEU A 21 13.87 -5.18 9.78
C LEU A 21 13.74 -6.70 9.85
N LYS A 22 14.85 -7.41 10.05
CA LYS A 22 14.87 -8.86 10.23
C LYS A 22 14.03 -9.30 11.43
N TYR A 23 14.15 -8.60 12.56
CA TYR A 23 13.30 -8.86 13.73
C TYR A 23 11.81 -8.68 13.42
N CYS A 24 11.41 -7.63 12.69
CA CYS A 24 10.03 -7.44 12.26
C CYS A 24 9.55 -8.57 11.34
N VAL A 25 10.37 -8.95 10.36
CA VAL A 25 10.10 -10.03 9.39
C VAL A 25 9.85 -11.35 10.12
N GLU A 26 10.71 -11.71 11.08
CA GLU A 26 10.54 -12.93 11.88
C GLU A 26 9.29 -12.89 12.76
N LYS A 27 8.96 -11.73 13.36
CA LYS A 27 7.81 -11.60 14.26
C LYS A 27 6.47 -11.51 13.55
N PHE A 28 6.45 -10.98 12.33
CA PHE A 28 5.25 -10.90 11.51
C PHE A 28 5.11 -12.07 10.52
N ASP A 29 6.03 -13.03 10.55
CA ASP A 29 6.04 -14.21 9.66
C ASP A 29 6.00 -13.82 8.18
N ILE A 30 6.86 -12.88 7.78
CA ILE A 30 6.89 -12.32 6.43
C ILE A 30 7.69 -13.23 5.49
N LEU A 31 7.05 -13.73 4.44
CA LEU A 31 7.68 -14.62 3.45
C LEU A 31 8.56 -13.87 2.45
N THR A 32 8.15 -12.68 1.99
CA THR A 32 8.90 -11.88 1.01
C THR A 32 9.42 -10.56 1.60
N PRO A 33 10.48 -10.58 2.42
CA PRO A 33 10.98 -9.40 3.14
C PRO A 33 11.49 -8.28 2.22
N GLN A 34 11.88 -8.59 0.99
CA GLN A 34 12.47 -7.64 0.04
C GLN A 34 11.55 -6.46 -0.35
N TYR A 35 10.23 -6.59 -0.19
CA TYR A 35 9.29 -5.49 -0.49
C TYR A 35 9.18 -4.45 0.63
N TYR A 36 9.72 -4.75 1.81
CA TYR A 36 9.48 -4.00 3.02
C TYR A 36 10.69 -3.20 3.48
N GLY A 37 10.41 -2.17 4.26
CA GLY A 37 11.43 -1.39 4.95
C GLY A 37 10.88 -0.74 6.20
N LEU A 38 11.74 0.03 6.84
CA LEU A 38 11.41 0.79 8.04
C LEU A 38 11.61 2.27 7.77
N ARG A 39 10.64 3.08 8.17
CA ARG A 39 10.72 4.54 8.13
C ARG A 39 10.45 5.14 9.50
N TYR A 40 11.03 6.30 9.76
CA TYR A 40 10.85 7.05 11.00
C TYR A 40 10.42 8.48 10.69
N GLN A 41 9.71 9.09 11.62
CA GLN A 41 9.33 10.49 11.57
C GLN A 41 10.53 11.34 12.01
N VAL A 42 10.81 12.43 11.31
CA VAL A 42 11.95 13.29 11.65
C VAL A 42 11.58 14.15 12.85
N ALA A 43 12.35 14.08 13.94
CA ALA A 43 12.09 14.82 15.19
C ALA A 43 11.82 16.33 15.00
N SER A 44 12.49 16.97 14.03
CA SER A 44 12.35 18.39 13.74
C SER A 44 11.15 18.73 12.84
N ASP A 45 10.51 17.74 12.24
CA ASP A 45 9.42 17.91 11.27
C ASP A 45 8.50 16.68 11.29
N ASN A 46 7.43 16.79 12.09
CA ASN A 46 6.44 15.73 12.26
C ASN A 46 5.72 15.37 10.95
N ASN A 47 5.75 16.19 9.91
CA ASN A 47 5.14 15.81 8.63
C ASN A 47 6.10 15.05 7.71
N ARG A 48 7.36 14.91 8.11
CA ARG A 48 8.39 14.29 7.28
C ARG A 48 8.77 12.91 7.77
N TRP A 49 8.65 11.95 6.87
CA TRP A 49 9.11 10.57 7.07
C TRP A 49 10.40 10.32 6.29
N ARG A 50 11.30 9.52 6.87
CA ARG A 50 12.55 9.08 6.21
C ARG A 50 12.72 7.58 6.33
N TRP A 51 13.16 6.94 5.26
CA TRP A 51 13.57 5.55 5.29
C TRP A 51 14.87 5.38 6.08
N LEU A 52 14.96 4.29 6.83
CA LEU A 52 16.22 3.85 7.41
C LEU A 52 17.18 3.39 6.32
N ASN A 53 18.45 3.74 6.51
CA ASN A 53 19.57 3.08 5.87
C ASN A 53 19.80 1.75 6.60
N MET A 54 19.77 0.65 5.86
CA MET A 54 19.80 -0.69 6.43
C MET A 54 21.18 -1.05 7.00
N ASP A 55 22.25 -0.49 6.44
CA ASP A 55 23.64 -0.78 6.81
C ASP A 55 24.12 0.06 8.02
N LYS A 56 23.42 1.16 8.33
CA LYS A 56 23.79 2.08 9.41
C LYS A 56 23.15 1.70 10.73
N SER A 57 23.89 1.93 11.82
CA SER A 57 23.39 1.82 13.19
C SER A 57 22.14 2.68 13.38
N LEU A 58 21.11 2.11 14.02
CA LEU A 58 19.83 2.78 14.23
C LEU A 58 19.99 4.05 15.06
N ILE A 59 20.83 3.99 16.11
CA ILE A 59 21.05 5.10 17.04
C ILE A 59 21.74 6.31 16.40
N LEU A 60 22.39 6.11 15.25
CA LEU A 60 23.00 7.21 14.48
C LEU A 60 21.99 7.89 13.55
N GLN A 61 20.86 7.24 13.27
CA GLN A 61 19.83 7.71 12.36
C GLN A 61 18.67 8.37 13.09
N VAL A 62 18.22 7.77 14.19
CA VAL A 62 17.08 8.25 15.00
C VAL A 62 17.62 8.81 16.31
N LYS A 63 17.57 10.13 16.46
CA LYS A 63 18.11 10.86 17.63
C LYS A 63 17.05 11.04 18.72
N GLU A 64 16.26 10.01 18.97
CA GLU A 64 15.21 9.99 20.00
C GLU A 64 15.42 8.80 20.92
N ASN A 65 15.13 8.97 22.21
CA ASN A 65 15.25 7.87 23.19
C ASN A 65 14.15 6.82 22.99
N ASP A 66 12.92 7.25 22.63
CA ASP A 66 11.79 6.38 22.29
C ASP A 66 11.58 6.36 20.78
N MET A 67 12.31 5.48 20.09
CA MET A 67 12.32 5.42 18.63
C MET A 67 11.04 4.79 18.09
N LYS A 68 10.23 5.59 17.37
CA LYS A 68 9.04 5.08 16.67
C LYS A 68 9.37 4.81 15.21
N LEU A 69 9.38 3.53 14.85
CA LEU A 69 9.58 3.05 13.49
C LEU A 69 8.26 2.53 12.92
N LEU A 70 8.07 2.76 11.62
CA LEU A 70 6.94 2.26 10.86
C LEU A 70 7.44 1.27 9.81
N PHE A 71 6.96 0.04 9.92
CA PHE A 71 7.13 -0.99 8.89
C PHE A 71 6.20 -0.68 7.71
N SER A 72 6.75 -0.63 6.50
CA SER A 72 6.02 -0.20 5.30
C SER A 72 6.59 -0.82 4.04
N VAL A 73 5.77 -0.92 3.00
CA VAL A 73 6.26 -1.27 1.65
C VAL A 73 7.20 -0.18 1.16
N ARG A 74 8.39 -0.58 0.74
CA ARG A 74 9.43 0.29 0.20
C ARG A 74 9.60 0.11 -1.31
N PHE A 75 9.39 -1.11 -1.80
CA PHE A 75 9.59 -1.47 -3.21
C PHE A 75 8.32 -2.10 -3.75
N PHE A 76 7.91 -1.65 -4.94
CA PHE A 76 6.78 -2.19 -5.68
C PHE A 76 7.31 -3.08 -6.79
N ASP A 77 6.73 -4.27 -6.95
CA ASP A 77 7.12 -5.19 -8.00
C ASP A 77 6.67 -4.65 -9.37
N PRO A 78 7.56 -4.52 -10.38
CA PRO A 78 7.14 -4.17 -11.73
C PRO A 78 6.23 -5.23 -12.37
N GLN A 79 6.26 -6.47 -11.87
CA GLN A 79 5.53 -7.63 -12.37
C GLN A 79 4.70 -8.31 -11.26
N PRO A 80 3.60 -7.68 -10.79
CA PRO A 80 2.77 -8.20 -9.68
C PRO A 80 2.21 -9.61 -9.89
N ASN A 81 2.09 -10.04 -11.15
CA ASN A 81 1.64 -11.39 -11.52
C ASN A 81 2.66 -12.50 -11.20
N GLN A 82 3.92 -12.15 -10.93
CA GLN A 82 4.95 -13.10 -10.49
C GLN A 82 5.04 -13.21 -8.97
N MET A 83 4.30 -12.39 -8.23
CA MET A 83 4.27 -12.46 -6.77
C MET A 83 3.49 -13.71 -6.33
N GLU A 84 4.22 -14.70 -5.82
CA GLU A 84 3.61 -15.91 -5.25
C GLU A 84 3.00 -15.64 -3.87
N ASP A 85 3.62 -14.77 -3.07
CA ASP A 85 3.12 -14.37 -1.75
C ASP A 85 1.90 -13.46 -1.87
N THR A 86 0.72 -14.08 -1.73
CA THR A 86 -0.58 -13.41 -1.78
C THR A 86 -0.78 -12.39 -0.65
N PHE A 87 -0.19 -12.61 0.53
CA PHE A 87 -0.27 -11.66 1.65
C PHE A 87 0.54 -10.40 1.35
N ALA A 88 1.75 -10.56 0.83
CA ALA A 88 2.55 -9.43 0.40
C ALA A 88 1.85 -8.66 -0.72
N ARG A 89 1.30 -9.37 -1.72
CA ARG A 89 0.56 -8.74 -2.82
C ARG A 89 -0.62 -7.90 -2.31
N HIS A 90 -1.43 -8.45 -1.40
CA HIS A 90 -2.52 -7.73 -0.77
C HIS A 90 -2.04 -6.49 0.00
N TYR A 91 -0.96 -6.63 0.76
CA TYR A 91 -0.43 -5.51 1.53
C TYR A 91 0.13 -4.39 0.63
N ILE A 92 0.79 -4.74 -0.48
CA ILE A 92 1.23 -3.78 -1.49
C ILE A 92 0.03 -3.04 -2.08
N TYR A 93 -1.05 -3.76 -2.43
CA TYR A 93 -2.29 -3.14 -2.92
C TYR A 93 -2.85 -2.12 -1.93
N LEU A 94 -2.96 -2.49 -0.66
CA LEU A 94 -3.42 -1.57 0.39
C LEU A 94 -2.52 -0.34 0.53
N GLN A 95 -1.20 -0.49 0.39
CA GLN A 95 -0.27 0.64 0.44
C GLN A 95 -0.47 1.59 -0.74
N CYS A 96 -0.67 1.07 -1.96
CA CYS A 96 -0.99 1.89 -3.14
C CYS A 96 -2.29 2.68 -2.93
N LEU A 97 -3.35 2.02 -2.44
CA LEU A 97 -4.61 2.68 -2.11
C LEU A 97 -4.45 3.79 -1.08
N TYR A 98 -3.70 3.52 -0.02
CA TYR A 98 -3.44 4.51 1.02
C TYR A 98 -2.77 5.76 0.45
N MET A 99 -1.77 5.58 -0.44
CA MET A 99 -1.07 6.71 -1.08
C MET A 99 -2.00 7.59 -1.94
N ILE A 100 -2.99 6.99 -2.62
CA ILE A 100 -4.03 7.74 -3.34
C ILE A 100 -4.95 8.48 -2.37
N MET A 101 -5.35 7.81 -1.29
CA MET A 101 -6.27 8.35 -0.29
C MET A 101 -5.68 9.59 0.37
N ILE A 102 -4.43 9.51 0.85
CA ILE A 102 -3.74 10.62 1.50
C ILE A 102 -3.20 11.67 0.52
N LYS A 103 -3.48 11.52 -0.79
CA LYS A 103 -3.03 12.42 -1.86
C LYS A 103 -1.50 12.56 -1.97
N SER A 104 -0.74 11.60 -1.44
CA SER A 104 0.71 11.54 -1.65
C SER A 104 1.06 11.09 -3.07
N TYR A 105 0.13 10.39 -3.73
CA TYR A 105 0.19 10.05 -5.14
C TYR A 105 -1.09 10.52 -5.85
N LYS A 106 -0.94 11.30 -6.92
CA LYS A 106 -2.07 11.81 -7.70
C LYS A 106 -2.23 11.01 -8.98
N LEU A 107 -3.25 10.16 -9.02
CA LEU A 107 -3.60 9.43 -10.24
C LEU A 107 -4.11 10.39 -11.33
N PRO A 108 -3.57 10.30 -12.55
CA PRO A 108 -4.20 10.86 -13.74
C PRO A 108 -5.68 10.42 -13.88
N PRO A 109 -6.58 11.29 -14.36
CA PRO A 109 -8.01 10.96 -14.50
C PRO A 109 -8.27 9.67 -15.29
N GLU A 110 -7.53 9.46 -16.39
CA GLU A 110 -7.64 8.26 -17.21
C GLU A 110 -7.29 6.97 -16.45
N LEU A 111 -6.35 7.04 -15.50
CA LEU A 111 -5.99 5.91 -14.66
C LEU A 111 -7.01 5.63 -13.57
N GLN A 112 -7.63 6.67 -13.01
CA GLN A 112 -8.73 6.49 -12.06
C GLN A 112 -9.86 5.72 -12.72
N ILE A 113 -10.16 6.00 -14.00
CA ILE A 113 -11.24 5.34 -14.74
C ILE A 113 -11.01 3.84 -14.91
N VAL A 114 -9.77 3.41 -15.12
CA VAL A 114 -9.43 1.98 -15.27
C VAL A 114 -9.15 1.29 -13.94
N LEU A 115 -8.73 2.02 -12.91
CA LEU A 115 -8.40 1.45 -11.60
C LEU A 115 -9.64 1.27 -10.71
N TYR A 116 -10.50 2.27 -10.65
CA TYR A 116 -11.64 2.30 -9.72
C TYR A 116 -12.61 1.12 -9.91
N PRO A 117 -12.89 0.63 -11.13
CA PRO A 117 -13.69 -0.58 -11.32
C PRO A 117 -13.19 -1.76 -10.49
N TYR A 118 -11.87 -1.99 -10.44
CA TYR A 118 -11.28 -3.07 -9.65
C TYR A 118 -11.40 -2.82 -8.15
N ILE A 119 -11.21 -1.57 -7.70
CA ILE A 119 -11.41 -1.19 -6.29
C ILE A 119 -12.85 -1.43 -5.86
N LEU A 120 -13.82 -1.09 -6.71
CA LEU A 120 -15.24 -1.33 -6.46
C LEU A 120 -15.56 -2.82 -6.41
N GLN A 121 -15.00 -3.61 -7.34
CA GLN A 121 -15.16 -5.07 -7.36
C GLN A 121 -14.60 -5.72 -6.09
N ILE A 122 -13.46 -5.25 -5.58
CA ILE A 122 -12.85 -5.75 -4.34
C ILE A 122 -13.72 -5.42 -3.12
N ASN A 123 -14.22 -4.18 -3.01
CA ASN A 123 -14.92 -3.71 -1.82
C ASN A 123 -16.41 -4.11 -1.79
N TYR A 124 -17.06 -4.19 -2.95
CA TYR A 124 -18.50 -4.34 -3.06
C TYR A 124 -18.95 -5.57 -3.87
N GLY A 125 -18.02 -6.32 -4.46
CA GLY A 125 -18.34 -7.45 -5.32
C GLY A 125 -18.92 -7.00 -6.66
N ASN A 126 -19.83 -7.80 -7.23
CA ASN A 126 -20.43 -7.51 -8.52
C ASN A 126 -21.30 -6.23 -8.50
N TYR A 127 -21.27 -5.50 -9.61
CA TYR A 127 -22.15 -4.34 -9.82
C TYR A 127 -23.63 -4.66 -9.51
N SER A 128 -24.30 -3.69 -8.88
CA SER A 128 -25.76 -3.64 -8.72
C SER A 128 -26.27 -2.20 -8.85
N ASP A 129 -27.54 -2.02 -9.23
CA ASP A 129 -28.13 -0.69 -9.39
C ASP A 129 -28.30 0.04 -8.03
N VAL A 130 -28.37 -0.69 -6.91
CA VAL A 130 -28.37 -0.09 -5.57
C VAL A 130 -27.02 0.56 -5.26
N LEU A 131 -25.93 -0.07 -5.70
CA LEU A 131 -24.58 0.47 -5.51
C LEU A 131 -24.34 1.69 -6.42
N LEU A 132 -24.94 1.72 -7.62
CA LEU A 132 -24.84 2.84 -8.56
C LEU A 132 -25.24 4.18 -7.91
N GLU A 133 -26.39 4.21 -7.23
CA GLU A 133 -26.90 5.45 -6.65
C GLU A 133 -26.01 5.97 -5.52
N LYS A 134 -25.36 5.07 -4.77
CA LYS A 134 -24.34 5.46 -3.77
C LYS A 134 -23.09 6.02 -4.46
N LEU A 135 -22.59 5.35 -5.49
CA LEU A 135 -21.37 5.76 -6.18
C LEU A 135 -21.51 7.11 -6.89
N LYS A 136 -22.65 7.41 -7.51
CA LYS A 136 -22.89 8.72 -8.15
C LYS A 136 -22.71 9.90 -7.19
N GLN A 137 -22.91 9.71 -5.89
CA GLN A 137 -22.70 10.75 -4.88
C GLN A 137 -21.22 10.93 -4.51
N GLU A 138 -20.39 9.90 -4.71
CA GLU A 138 -18.95 9.90 -4.39
C GLU A 138 -18.09 10.49 -5.52
N PHE A 139 -18.55 10.43 -6.77
CA PHE A 139 -17.83 10.96 -7.93
C PHE A 139 -18.17 12.44 -8.18
N PRO A 140 -17.18 13.36 -8.14
CA PRO A 140 -17.42 14.77 -8.44
C PRO A 140 -17.78 15.04 -9.92
N ASP A 141 -17.30 14.20 -10.85
CA ASP A 141 -17.55 14.31 -12.29
C ASP A 141 -18.48 13.18 -12.79
N PRO A 142 -19.72 13.50 -13.24
CA PRO A 142 -20.66 12.51 -13.78
C PRO A 142 -20.14 11.76 -15.01
N ARG A 143 -19.33 12.40 -15.87
CA ARG A 143 -18.78 11.75 -17.07
C ARG A 143 -17.73 10.71 -16.69
N GLN A 144 -16.88 11.03 -15.71
CA GLN A 144 -15.93 10.09 -15.15
C GLN A 144 -16.65 8.90 -14.49
N ALA A 145 -17.69 9.19 -13.69
CA ALA A 145 -18.50 8.17 -13.03
C ALA A 145 -19.07 7.17 -14.05
N GLU A 146 -19.69 7.66 -15.13
CA GLU A 146 -20.26 6.81 -16.17
C GLU A 146 -19.22 5.88 -16.80
N ARG A 147 -18.01 6.39 -17.08
CA ARG A 147 -16.91 5.58 -17.63
C ARG A 147 -16.45 4.49 -16.66
N VAL A 148 -16.31 4.80 -15.37
CA VAL A 148 -15.99 3.83 -14.31
C VAL A 148 -17.08 2.75 -14.23
N ILE A 149 -18.35 3.15 -14.17
CA ILE A 149 -19.49 2.24 -14.07
C ILE A 149 -19.57 1.29 -15.27
N ARG A 150 -19.35 1.79 -16.49
CA ARG A 150 -19.33 0.97 -17.70
C ARG A 150 -18.28 -0.15 -17.60
N GLN A 151 -17.09 0.16 -17.09
CA GLN A 151 -16.04 -0.85 -16.91
C GLN A 151 -16.35 -1.80 -15.75
N TYR A 152 -16.87 -1.29 -14.63
CA TYR A 152 -17.21 -2.09 -13.47
C TYR A 152 -18.25 -3.17 -13.77
N LYS A 153 -19.24 -2.87 -14.62
CA LYS A 153 -20.22 -3.87 -15.11
C LYS A 153 -19.58 -5.06 -15.84
N LEU A 154 -18.42 -4.86 -16.47
CA LEU A 154 -17.70 -5.92 -17.19
C LEU A 154 -16.95 -6.87 -16.26
N LEU A 155 -16.77 -6.50 -14.98
CA LEU A 155 -16.03 -7.31 -14.00
C LEU A 155 -16.90 -8.37 -13.31
N LYS A 156 -18.13 -8.61 -13.79
CA LYS A 156 -19.05 -9.57 -13.19
C LYS A 156 -18.43 -10.96 -13.09
N GLY A 157 -18.39 -11.50 -11.88
CA GLY A 157 -17.84 -12.82 -11.58
C GLY A 157 -16.33 -12.82 -11.32
N GLN A 158 -15.66 -11.67 -11.41
CA GLN A 158 -14.25 -11.56 -11.07
C GLN A 158 -14.06 -11.67 -9.54
N SER A 159 -13.08 -12.50 -9.14
CA SER A 159 -12.70 -12.68 -7.74
C SER A 159 -11.92 -11.47 -7.21
N VAL A 160 -11.88 -11.33 -5.87
CA VAL A 160 -11.11 -10.27 -5.19
C VAL A 160 -9.63 -10.36 -5.58
N GLU A 161 -9.08 -11.57 -5.61
CA GLU A 161 -7.68 -11.84 -5.94
C GLU A 161 -7.33 -11.42 -7.37
N GLN A 162 -8.23 -11.70 -8.33
CA GLN A 162 -8.06 -11.27 -9.71
C GLN A 162 -8.12 -9.75 -9.82
N SER A 163 -9.12 -9.11 -9.22
CA SER A 163 -9.27 -7.65 -9.27
C SER A 163 -8.09 -6.94 -8.62
N GLU A 164 -7.57 -7.46 -7.50
CA GLU A 164 -6.37 -6.95 -6.84
C GLU A 164 -5.15 -7.02 -7.75
N LEU A 165 -4.95 -8.16 -8.40
CA LEU A 165 -3.84 -8.35 -9.34
C LEU A 165 -3.91 -7.34 -10.50
N PHE A 166 -5.09 -7.13 -11.09
CA PHE A 166 -5.25 -6.14 -12.16
C PHE A 166 -5.04 -4.70 -11.67
N ALA A 167 -5.51 -4.36 -10.47
CA ALA A 167 -5.23 -3.06 -9.87
C ALA A 167 -3.72 -2.83 -9.69
N LEU A 168 -3.00 -3.84 -9.20
CA LEU A 168 -1.54 -3.78 -9.07
C LEU A 168 -0.81 -3.67 -10.41
N ILE A 169 -1.28 -4.36 -11.45
CA ILE A 169 -0.72 -4.21 -12.81
C ILE A 169 -0.90 -2.78 -13.34
N ILE A 170 -2.01 -2.12 -13.01
CA ILE A 170 -2.21 -0.70 -13.35
C ILE A 170 -1.21 0.16 -12.58
N PHE A 171 -1.00 -0.10 -11.29
CA PHE A 171 0.01 0.62 -10.50
C PHE A 171 1.43 0.41 -11.03
N SER A 172 1.81 -0.81 -11.41
CA SER A 172 3.19 -1.08 -11.85
C SER A 172 3.56 -0.38 -13.17
N LYS A 173 2.57 -0.08 -14.01
CA LYS A 173 2.74 0.68 -15.27
C LYS A 173 2.89 2.18 -15.06
N HIS A 174 2.59 2.67 -13.87
CA HIS A 174 2.63 4.08 -13.52
C HIS A 174 3.37 4.26 -12.19
N PRO A 175 4.71 4.36 -12.22
CA PRO A 175 5.51 4.35 -11.00
C PRO A 175 5.01 5.39 -10.00
N LEU A 176 4.80 4.91 -8.77
CA LEU A 176 4.32 5.66 -7.60
C LEU A 176 5.38 6.61 -7.03
#